data_AF-A0A6J3L9W3-F1
#
_entry.id   AF-A0A6J3L9W3-F1
#
_cell.length_a   1.000
_cell.length_b   1.000
_cell.length_c   1.000
_cell.angle_alpha   90.00
_cell.angle_beta   90.00
_cell.angle_gamma   90.00
#
_symmetry.space_group_name_H-M   'P 1'
#
loop_
_entity.id
_entity.type
_entity.pdbx_description
1 polymer ?
#
loop_
_entity_poly.entity_id
_entity_poly.type
_entity_poly.pdbx_seq_one_letter_code
_entity_poly.pdbx_strand_id
1 'polypeptide(L)'
;MNMFNKTNKFQGIVNEEICTTDEKCWLDKLVAVDKDHTREAGLHINEIERLLNDIDTYTRTKPRRGCPVDSVKVSDCLKANKGNTLTCEMEVESFKKCIDKSLHAAVDRNMKGVRRSKKGSYLEAFERKYQF
;
A
#
# COMPACT_ATOMS: atom_id res chain seq x y z
N MET A 1 22.99 10.66 -29.25
CA MET A 1 22.14 9.75 -28.48
C MET A 1 21.91 10.35 -27.11
N ASN A 2 20.69 10.79 -26.81
CA ASN A 2 20.19 11.02 -25.45
C ASN A 2 18.69 10.76 -25.51
N MET A 3 18.30 9.57 -25.05
CA MET A 3 16.92 9.23 -24.72
C MET A 3 16.57 9.82 -23.36
N PHE A 4 15.26 9.93 -23.09
CA PHE A 4 14.60 10.41 -21.87
C PHE A 4 14.26 11.90 -21.81
N ASN A 5 13.29 12.31 -22.64
CA ASN A 5 12.37 13.37 -22.26
C ASN A 5 11.09 12.73 -21.72
N LYS A 6 10.96 12.68 -20.39
CA LYS A 6 9.67 12.59 -19.71
C LYS A 6 8.96 13.93 -19.90
N THR A 7 8.14 14.05 -20.94
CA THR A 7 7.14 15.11 -21.01
C THR A 7 5.88 14.61 -20.33
N ASN A 8 5.69 15.11 -19.11
CA ASN A 8 4.47 14.99 -18.32
C ASN A 8 3.35 15.67 -19.11
N LYS A 9 2.58 14.88 -19.86
CA LYS A 9 1.54 15.37 -20.75
C LYS A 9 0.22 15.51 -19.99
N PHE A 10 0.18 16.43 -19.02
CA PHE A 10 -1.08 17.03 -18.57
C PHE A 10 -1.56 17.95 -19.69
N GLN A 11 -2.14 17.36 -20.73
CA GLN A 11 -2.98 18.09 -21.69
C GLN A 11 -4.42 17.71 -21.40
N GLY A 12 -4.95 18.34 -20.38
CA GLY A 12 -6.38 18.52 -20.15
C GLY A 12 -6.61 19.99 -19.89
N ILE A 13 -6.70 20.79 -20.96
CA ILE A 13 -7.26 22.14 -20.88
C ILE A 13 -8.76 21.92 -20.66
N VAL A 14 -9.15 21.72 -19.39
CA VAL A 14 -10.54 21.84 -18.97
C VAL A 14 -10.63 23.26 -18.43
N ASN A 15 -11.44 24.10 -19.07
CA ASN A 15 -11.72 25.47 -18.64
C ASN A 15 -11.96 25.49 -17.13
N GLU A 16 -10.98 25.99 -16.37
CA GLU A 16 -11.12 26.17 -14.93
C GLU A 16 -12.08 27.33 -14.71
N GLU A 17 -13.37 27.02 -14.51
CA GLU A 17 -14.21 27.90 -13.73
C GLU A 17 -13.55 28.05 -12.36
N ILE A 18 -12.99 29.24 -12.13
CA ILE A 18 -12.29 29.55 -10.88
C ILE A 18 -13.38 29.74 -9.82
N CYS A 19 -13.68 28.69 -9.04
CA CYS A 19 -14.49 28.78 -7.83
C CYS A 19 -13.74 29.69 -6.84
N THR A 20 -14.02 30.99 -6.81
CA THR A 20 -13.26 31.93 -5.97
C THR A 20 -13.88 32.16 -4.60
N THR A 21 -15.20 32.02 -4.43
CA THR A 21 -15.89 32.37 -3.17
C THR A 21 -17.14 31.57 -2.82
N ASP A 22 -17.68 30.74 -3.73
CA ASP A 22 -18.89 29.95 -3.46
C ASP A 22 -18.54 28.56 -2.91
N GLU A 23 -18.91 28.30 -1.66
CA GLU A 23 -18.73 27.02 -0.96
C GLU A 23 -19.41 25.87 -1.71
N LYS A 24 -20.55 26.14 -2.36
CA LYS A 24 -21.27 25.14 -3.14
C LYS A 24 -20.49 24.71 -4.39
N CYS A 25 -19.87 25.66 -5.09
CA CYS A 25 -19.00 25.40 -6.24
C CYS A 25 -17.83 24.47 -5.86
N TRP A 26 -17.22 24.71 -4.69
CA TRP A 26 -16.15 23.86 -4.17
C TRP A 26 -16.64 22.46 -3.80
N LEU A 27 -17.78 22.35 -3.13
CA LEU A 27 -18.39 21.06 -2.79
C LEU A 27 -18.70 20.23 -4.05
N ASP A 28 -19.30 20.85 -5.06
CA ASP A 28 -19.64 20.18 -6.31
C ASP A 28 -18.38 19.73 -7.07
N LYS A 29 -17.31 20.55 -7.06
CA LYS A 29 -16.02 20.20 -7.66
C LYS A 29 -15.33 19.06 -6.91
N LEU A 30 -15.36 19.06 -5.58
CA LEU A 30 -14.81 17.97 -4.77
C LEU A 30 -15.56 16.66 -5.01
N VAL A 31 -16.90 16.70 -5.09
CA VAL A 31 -17.72 15.52 -5.43
C VAL A 31 -17.39 14.99 -6.83
N ALA A 32 -17.14 15.86 -7.80
CA ALA A 32 -16.76 15.46 -9.15
C ALA A 32 -15.38 14.78 -9.17
N VAL A 33 -14.38 15.37 -8.51
CA VAL A 33 -13.03 14.79 -8.39
C VAL A 33 -13.06 13.46 -7.66
N ASP A 34 -13.84 13.36 -6.59
CA ASP A 34 -13.98 12.11 -5.81
C ASP A 34 -14.65 11.01 -6.63
N LYS A 35 -15.68 11.35 -7.42
CA LYS A 35 -16.32 10.41 -8.36
C LYS A 35 -15.37 9.94 -9.46
N ASP A 36 -14.57 10.85 -10.01
CA ASP A 36 -13.61 10.51 -11.07
C ASP A 36 -12.50 9.61 -10.51
N HIS A 37 -11.92 9.93 -9.36
CA HIS A 37 -10.94 9.06 -8.70
C HIS A 37 -11.53 7.70 -8.29
N THR A 38 -12.76 7.68 -7.76
CA THR A 38 -13.44 6.44 -7.39
C THR A 38 -13.68 5.54 -8.62
N ARG A 39 -14.06 6.14 -9.76
CA ARG A 39 -14.26 5.43 -11.03
C ARG A 39 -12.94 4.95 -11.64
N GLU A 40 -11.90 5.79 -11.65
CA GLU A 40 -10.58 5.45 -12.20
C GLU A 40 -9.86 4.37 -11.39
N ALA A 41 -10.02 4.39 -10.06
CA ALA A 41 -9.48 3.38 -9.17
C ALA A 41 -10.34 2.09 -9.11
N GLY A 42 -11.51 2.06 -9.78
CA GLY A 42 -12.43 0.92 -9.75
C GLY A 42 -13.03 0.64 -8.37
N LEU A 43 -13.03 1.63 -7.48
CA LEU A 43 -13.51 1.53 -6.09
C LEU A 43 -15.04 1.61 -6.00
N HIS A 44 -15.72 0.81 -6.80
CA HIS A 44 -17.17 0.65 -6.68
C HIS A 44 -17.50 -0.05 -5.35
N ILE A 45 -18.69 0.22 -4.79
CA ILE A 45 -19.16 -0.40 -3.54
C ILE A 45 -18.93 -1.93 -3.53
N ASN A 46 -19.22 -2.60 -4.65
CA ASN A 46 -19.01 -4.04 -4.78
C ASN A 46 -17.53 -4.46 -4.66
N GLU A 47 -16.60 -3.64 -5.15
CA GLU A 47 -15.16 -3.91 -5.05
C GLU A 47 -14.66 -3.63 -3.64
N ILE A 48 -15.19 -2.60 -2.96
CA ILE A 48 -14.94 -2.34 -1.55
C ILE A 48 -15.41 -3.52 -0.70
N GLU A 49 -16.63 -4.02 -0.93
CA GLU A 49 -17.16 -5.21 -0.25
C GLU A 49 -16.33 -6.46 -0.53
N ARG A 50 -15.85 -6.65 -1.77
CA ARG A 50 -14.94 -7.76 -2.11
C ARG A 50 -13.64 -7.67 -1.34
N LEU A 51 -13.01 -6.49 -1.32
CA LEU A 51 -11.75 -6.25 -0.59
C LEU A 51 -11.92 -6.51 0.91
N LEU A 52 -13.05 -6.12 1.50
CA LEU A 52 -13.35 -6.38 2.91
C LEU A 52 -13.53 -7.88 3.20
N ASN A 53 -14.19 -8.62 2.30
CA ASN A 53 -14.30 -10.08 2.41
C ASN A 53 -12.94 -10.77 2.27
N ASP A 54 -12.07 -10.28 1.38
CA ASP A 54 -10.70 -10.79 1.25
C ASP A 54 -9.90 -10.57 2.55
N ILE A 55 -10.07 -9.42 3.21
CA ILE A 55 -9.47 -9.12 4.51
C ILE A 55 -10.00 -10.05 5.61
N ASP A 56 -11.32 -10.24 5.72
CA ASP A 56 -11.91 -11.16 6.72
C ASP A 56 -11.44 -12.61 6.46
N THR A 57 -11.37 -13.03 5.21
CA THR A 57 -10.85 -14.35 4.84
C THR A 57 -9.37 -14.49 5.21
N TYR A 58 -8.56 -13.49 4.90
CA TYR A 58 -7.13 -13.48 5.21
C TYR A 58 -6.85 -13.53 6.72
N THR A 59 -7.61 -12.77 7.51
CA THR A 59 -7.48 -12.75 8.98
C THR A 59 -7.87 -14.09 9.61
N ARG A 60 -8.81 -14.84 9.00
CA ARG A 60 -9.27 -16.14 9.51
C ARG A 60 -8.41 -17.33 9.08
N THR A 61 -7.89 -17.35 7.85
CA THR A 61 -7.37 -18.57 7.21
C THR A 61 -5.86 -18.77 7.30
N LYS A 62 -5.04 -17.74 7.55
CA LYS A 62 -3.57 -17.93 7.53
C LYS A 62 -2.99 -18.49 8.85
N PRO A 63 -2.21 -19.59 8.80
CA PRO A 63 -1.74 -20.35 9.97
C PRO A 63 -0.55 -19.73 10.74
N ARG A 64 0.01 -18.60 10.28
CA ARG A 64 1.02 -17.83 11.03
C ARG A 64 0.53 -16.40 11.17
N ARG A 65 -0.24 -16.15 12.22
CA ARG A 65 -0.69 -14.80 12.57
C ARG A 65 0.53 -14.03 13.07
N GLY A 66 1.14 -13.21 12.21
CA GLY A 66 2.10 -12.20 12.66
C GLY A 66 1.46 -11.19 13.63
N CYS A 67 0.13 -11.02 13.51
CA CYS A 67 -0.66 -10.00 14.19
C CYS A 67 -2.00 -10.55 14.71
N PRO A 68 -2.00 -11.54 15.63
CA PRO A 68 -3.22 -12.23 16.04
C PRO A 68 -4.22 -11.32 16.74
N VAL A 69 -3.75 -10.40 17.59
CA VAL A 69 -4.61 -9.45 18.32
C VAL A 69 -5.30 -8.50 17.36
N ASP A 70 -4.55 -7.84 16.46
CA ASP A 70 -5.13 -6.89 15.51
C ASP A 70 -6.02 -7.58 14.47
N SER A 71 -5.70 -8.82 14.07
CA SER A 71 -6.56 -9.60 13.16
C SER A 71 -7.94 -9.91 13.75
N VAL A 72 -8.00 -10.17 15.06
CA VAL A 72 -9.26 -10.45 15.78
C VAL A 72 -10.08 -9.17 15.87
N LYS A 73 -9.46 -8.04 16.21
CA LYS A 73 -10.14 -6.72 16.25
C LYS A 73 -10.78 -6.37 14.91
N VAL A 74 -10.08 -6.58 13.80
CA VAL A 74 -10.64 -6.37 12.45
C VAL A 74 -11.83 -7.30 12.21
N SER A 75 -11.68 -8.61 12.43
CA SER A 75 -12.77 -9.56 12.18
C SER A 75 -13.99 -9.27 13.05
N ASP A 76 -13.79 -8.89 14.31
CA ASP A 76 -14.88 -8.58 15.23
C ASP A 76 -15.57 -7.26 14.87
N CYS A 77 -14.81 -6.23 14.46
CA CYS A 77 -15.40 -4.98 13.97
C CYS A 77 -16.23 -5.20 12.71
N LEU A 78 -15.72 -5.96 11.73
CA LEU A 78 -16.44 -6.26 10.49
C LEU A 78 -17.71 -7.09 10.73
N LYS A 79 -17.70 -7.99 11.72
CA LYS A 79 -18.92 -8.72 12.14
C LYS A 79 -19.93 -7.82 12.81
N ALA A 80 -19.48 -6.90 13.68
CA ALA A 80 -20.34 -6.00 14.43
C ALA A 80 -20.99 -4.93 13.53
N ASN A 81 -20.28 -4.46 12.50
CA ASN A 81 -20.70 -3.36 11.64
C ASN A 81 -21.02 -3.81 10.20
N LYS A 82 -21.71 -4.95 10.05
CA LYS A 82 -22.17 -5.42 8.73
C LYS A 82 -23.01 -4.35 8.03
N GLY A 83 -22.59 -3.93 6.83
CA GLY A 83 -23.24 -2.88 6.04
C GLY A 83 -22.74 -1.45 6.31
N ASN A 84 -21.90 -1.24 7.34
CA ASN A 84 -21.22 0.02 7.60
C ASN A 84 -19.76 -0.22 8.02
N THR A 85 -19.04 -0.98 7.21
CA THR A 85 -17.69 -1.47 7.49
C THR A 85 -16.62 -0.37 7.45
N LEU A 86 -16.93 0.81 6.93
CA LEU A 86 -16.04 1.98 6.93
C LEU A 86 -15.70 2.44 8.35
N THR A 87 -16.56 2.16 9.34
CA THR A 87 -16.27 2.51 10.74
C THR A 87 -15.13 1.69 11.35
N CYS A 88 -14.68 0.62 10.68
CA CYS A 88 -13.58 -0.24 11.11
C CYS A 88 -12.20 0.22 10.62
N GLU A 89 -12.10 1.44 10.09
CA GLU A 89 -10.86 2.00 9.54
C GLU A 89 -9.69 1.92 10.54
N MET A 90 -9.93 2.26 11.81
CA MET A 90 -8.89 2.27 12.84
C MET A 90 -8.32 0.86 13.10
N GLU A 91 -9.18 -0.15 13.16
CA GLU A 91 -8.80 -1.54 13.37
C GLU A 91 -8.00 -2.05 12.18
N VAL A 92 -8.43 -1.72 10.95
CA VAL A 92 -7.73 -2.08 9.71
C VAL A 92 -6.34 -1.42 9.64
N GLU A 93 -6.24 -0.14 9.99
CA GLU A 93 -4.96 0.59 9.99
C GLU A 93 -3.99 0.05 11.06
N SER A 94 -4.48 -0.33 12.24
CA SER A 94 -3.66 -1.01 13.27
C SER A 94 -3.13 -2.35 12.77
N PHE A 95 -4.00 -3.15 12.13
CA PHE A 95 -3.62 -4.44 11.57
C PHE A 95 -2.56 -4.30 10.47
N LYS A 96 -2.72 -3.34 9.56
CA LYS A 96 -1.73 -3.01 8.53
C LYS A 96 -0.36 -2.66 9.13
N LYS A 97 -0.32 -1.75 10.11
CA LYS A 97 0.92 -1.37 10.82
C LYS A 97 1.62 -2.57 11.44
N CYS A 98 0.87 -3.50 12.03
CA CYS A 98 1.45 -4.70 12.60
C CYS A 98 2.05 -5.61 11.51
N ILE A 99 1.34 -5.81 10.38
CA ILE A 99 1.84 -6.60 9.25
C ILE A 99 3.13 -6.00 8.68
N ASP A 100 3.16 -4.69 8.47
CA ASP A 100 4.34 -3.98 7.96
C ASP A 100 5.55 -4.17 8.90
N LYS A 101 5.34 -4.01 10.21
CA LYS A 101 6.39 -4.29 11.22
C LYS A 101 6.86 -5.74 11.17
N SER A 102 5.94 -6.69 11.03
CA SER A 102 6.29 -8.12 10.94
C SER A 102 7.08 -8.43 9.67
N LEU A 103 6.76 -7.79 8.56
CA LEU A 103 7.48 -7.93 7.28
C LEU A 103 8.90 -7.33 7.39
N HIS A 104 9.01 -6.11 7.92
CA HIS A 104 10.32 -5.49 8.18
C HIS A 104 11.20 -6.37 9.07
N ALA A 105 10.67 -6.89 10.18
CA ALA A 105 11.42 -7.78 11.07
C ALA A 105 11.83 -9.10 10.39
N ALA A 106 11.02 -9.65 9.49
CA ALA A 106 11.37 -10.85 8.73
C ALA A 106 12.51 -10.59 7.73
N VAL A 107 12.49 -9.45 7.05
CA VAL A 107 13.57 -9.03 6.14
C VAL A 107 14.87 -8.81 6.93
N ASP A 108 14.82 -8.13 8.07
CA ASP A 108 15.99 -7.90 8.93
C ASP A 108 16.60 -9.20 9.47
N ARG A 109 15.77 -10.17 9.85
CA ARG A 109 16.22 -11.49 10.32
C ARG A 109 16.90 -12.28 9.20
N ASN A 110 16.37 -12.21 7.98
CA ASN A 110 16.99 -12.84 6.81
C ASN A 110 18.33 -12.16 6.46
N MET A 111 18.44 -10.84 6.61
CA MET A 111 19.70 -10.10 6.45
C MET A 111 20.75 -10.51 7.49
N LYS A 112 20.35 -10.78 8.74
CA LYS A 112 21.27 -11.25 9.81
C LYS A 112 21.70 -12.71 9.66
N GLY A 113 20.92 -13.54 8.96
CA GLY A 113 21.26 -14.94 8.64
C GLY A 113 22.23 -15.11 7.47
N VAL A 114 22.36 -14.08 6.62
CA VAL A 114 23.44 -14.02 5.64
C VAL A 114 24.72 -13.62 6.38
N ARG A 115 25.42 -14.61 6.95
CA ARG A 115 26.88 -14.51 7.04
C ARG A 115 27.32 -14.23 5.61
N ARG A 116 27.59 -12.97 5.28
CA ARG A 116 28.30 -12.63 4.06
C ARG A 116 29.58 -13.44 4.16
N SER A 117 29.65 -14.58 3.48
CA SER A 117 30.96 -15.13 3.17
C SER A 117 31.65 -13.95 2.49
N LYS A 118 32.77 -13.53 3.05
CA LYS A 118 33.52 -12.39 2.54
C LYS A 118 33.94 -12.85 1.14
N LYS A 119 33.11 -12.61 0.12
CA LYS A 119 33.51 -12.78 -1.27
C LYS A 119 34.66 -11.82 -1.39
N GLY A 120 35.86 -12.38 -1.56
CA GLY A 120 37.05 -11.56 -1.68
C GLY A 120 36.81 -10.51 -2.74
N SER A 121 37.28 -9.29 -2.50
CA SER A 121 37.11 -8.23 -3.46
C SER A 121 37.71 -8.66 -4.81
N TYR A 122 37.27 -8.04 -5.90
CA TYR A 122 37.87 -8.30 -7.22
C TYR A 122 39.41 -8.14 -7.17
N LEU A 123 39.89 -7.20 -6.35
CA LEU A 123 41.32 -6.98 -6.08
C LEU A 123 41.98 -8.20 -5.42
N GLU A 124 41.38 -8.76 -4.36
CA GLU A 124 41.89 -9.97 -3.69
C GLU A 124 41.86 -11.21 -4.60
N ALA A 125 40.96 -11.26 -5.58
CA ALA A 125 40.91 -12.32 -6.59
C ALA A 125 41.95 -12.13 -7.70
N PHE A 126 42.21 -10.87 -8.08
CA PHE A 126 43.21 -10.51 -9.08
C PHE A 126 44.62 -10.75 -8.55
N GLU A 127 44.94 -10.29 -7.35
CA GLU A 127 46.25 -10.49 -6.70
C GLU A 127 46.56 -11.99 -6.55
N ARG A 128 45.58 -12.81 -6.16
CA ARG A 128 45.76 -14.28 -6.05
C ARG A 128 46.09 -14.97 -7.38
N LYS A 129 45.63 -14.40 -8.50
CA LYS A 129 45.76 -15.00 -9.83
C LYS A 129 47.05 -14.56 -10.55
N TYR A 130 47.57 -13.39 -10.18
CA TYR A 130 48.70 -12.76 -10.87
C TYR A 130 49.87 -12.44 -9.93
N GLN A 131 50.02 -13.19 -8.84
CA GLN A 131 51.20 -13.11 -7.97
C GLN A 131 52.47 -13.42 -8.78
N PHE A 132 53.42 -12.47 -8.78
CA PHE A 132 54.83 -12.69 -9.11
C PHE A 132 55.55 -13.30 -7.90
#